data_AF-E3LQM2-F1
#
_entry.id   AF-E3LQM2-F1
#
_cell.length_a   1.000
_cell.length_b   1.000
_cell.length_c   1.000
_cell.angle_alpha   90.00
_cell.angle_beta   90.00
_cell.angle_gamma   90.00
#
_symmetry.space_group_name_H-M   'P 1'
#
loop_
_entity.id
_entity.type
_entity.pdbx_description
1 polymer ?
#
loop_
_entity_poly.entity_id
_entity_poly.type
_entity_poly.pdbx_seq_one_letter_code
_entity_poly.pdbx_strand_id
1 'polypeptide(L)'
;MGRVFKKKVGAKREAEEEKKEELVVKKKAKKEEEPEPEPESDPEQEEDEDEDLSDEEAEDVDDEDDEEEEHQLMDFDFEAYPPSDDDRDGIVNMLTQTFLRADIDLKSMAEGIIAKAPHGIVLTQAYDNDETEEDFMAYGLCTTVVLNENKDNVPKFIKDIFVYLLNRAKKGAPTEIYKKIEEIQEAGNGQAALFVNERLLNFPTLVVPQIFDSIRTDLTGFDTKYKTIIYIQKLRIAEGDGSSGANDKAGNSSSGAPPKKKGKMGKAEKKRAVAAALANSEIEFDNPEDRVLFELKEGKEVHFDYPVHMDVEPGSKFHTVEKDGKKYNPFRRLVIMDDKRFDAFLKKGSEGVIV
;
A
#
# COMPACT_ATOMS: atom_id res chain seq x y z
N MET A 1 8.42 7.90 -20.51
CA MET A 1 8.96 6.50 -20.50
C MET A 1 9.94 6.39 -19.34
N GLY A 2 9.44 6.08 -18.13
CA GLY A 2 10.20 6.25 -16.88
C GLY A 2 11.45 5.37 -16.81
N ARG A 3 12.57 5.95 -16.37
CA ARG A 3 13.81 5.20 -16.10
C ARG A 3 13.72 4.67 -14.66
N VAL A 4 14.02 3.38 -14.46
CA VAL A 4 13.93 2.74 -13.14
C VAL A 4 15.32 2.63 -12.51
N PHE A 5 15.47 3.15 -11.29
CA PHE A 5 16.74 3.34 -10.58
C PHE A 5 17.01 2.31 -9.47
N LYS A 6 18.30 1.97 -9.31
CA LYS A 6 18.81 1.13 -8.22
C LYS A 6 18.65 1.84 -6.87
N LYS A 7 18.35 1.07 -5.81
CA LYS A 7 18.34 1.56 -4.41
C LYS A 7 19.60 2.38 -4.10
N LYS A 8 19.41 3.66 -3.76
CA LYS A 8 20.51 4.55 -3.40
C LYS A 8 21.10 4.12 -2.05
N VAL A 9 22.43 4.17 -1.94
CA VAL A 9 23.18 3.82 -0.72
C VAL A 9 23.51 5.11 0.02
N GLY A 10 22.57 5.61 0.82
CA GLY A 10 22.70 6.83 1.61
C GLY A 10 21.45 7.09 2.43
N ALA A 11 21.60 7.62 3.65
CA ALA A 11 20.48 7.97 4.53
C ALA A 11 19.93 9.39 4.26
N LYS A 12 20.70 10.23 3.56
CA LYS A 12 20.28 11.58 3.15
C LYS A 12 19.88 11.57 1.68
N ARG A 13 18.69 12.08 1.40
CA ARG A 13 18.22 12.46 0.07
C ARG A 13 18.94 13.76 -0.29
N GLU A 14 20.18 13.66 -0.73
CA GLU A 14 20.91 14.86 -1.19
C GLU A 14 20.46 15.17 -2.61
N ALA A 15 19.89 16.38 -2.79
CA ALA A 15 19.84 17.10 -4.05
C ALA A 15 21.24 17.08 -4.69
N GLU A 16 21.39 16.43 -5.86
CA GLU A 16 22.70 16.37 -6.52
C GLU A 16 23.08 17.78 -7.02
N GLU A 17 24.08 18.41 -6.40
CA GLU A 17 24.79 19.54 -7.02
C GLU A 17 25.74 19.01 -8.10
N GLU A 18 25.38 19.20 -9.37
CA GLU A 18 26.31 19.01 -10.48
C GLU A 18 27.54 19.92 -10.29
N LYS A 19 28.71 19.30 -10.04
CA LYS A 19 30.00 19.97 -10.14
C LYS A 19 30.27 20.41 -11.58
N LYS A 20 30.09 21.70 -11.87
CA LYS A 20 30.68 22.34 -13.07
C LYS A 20 32.11 22.83 -12.75
N GLU A 21 33.09 22.06 -13.20
CA GLU A 21 34.41 22.60 -13.54
C GLU A 21 34.28 23.40 -14.85
N GLU A 22 34.59 24.70 -14.83
CA GLU A 22 35.70 25.30 -15.61
C GLU A 22 35.69 26.84 -15.67
N LEU A 23 36.89 27.40 -15.51
CA LEU A 23 37.48 28.54 -16.24
C LEU A 23 37.07 30.00 -15.92
N VAL A 24 37.81 30.57 -14.96
CA VAL A 24 38.58 31.83 -15.04
C VAL A 24 38.01 33.00 -15.86
N VAL A 25 37.59 34.07 -15.17
CA VAL A 25 37.97 35.47 -15.52
C VAL A 25 38.19 36.30 -14.24
N LYS A 26 39.35 36.95 -14.15
CA LYS A 26 39.78 37.87 -13.08
C LYS A 26 39.40 39.33 -13.39
N LYS A 27 39.28 40.12 -12.30
CA LYS A 27 39.35 41.60 -12.11
C LYS A 27 38.01 42.35 -12.27
N LYS A 28 37.63 43.33 -11.43
CA LYS A 28 38.31 44.28 -10.50
C LYS A 28 37.22 44.83 -9.53
N ALA A 29 37.37 44.79 -8.21
CA ALA A 29 37.88 45.83 -7.29
C ALA A 29 36.93 46.99 -6.87
N LYS A 30 36.52 46.95 -5.59
CA LYS A 30 36.46 48.02 -4.54
C LYS A 30 35.28 49.01 -4.52
N LYS A 31 34.54 49.12 -3.39
CA LYS A 31 34.79 50.05 -2.24
C LYS A 31 33.57 50.30 -1.29
N GLU A 32 33.82 50.18 0.04
CA GLU A 32 33.25 50.78 1.30
C GLU A 32 31.73 50.71 1.60
N GLU A 33 31.22 50.09 2.71
CA GLU A 33 31.23 50.39 4.19
C GLU A 33 30.25 51.53 4.60
N GLU A 34 29.00 51.18 4.96
CA GLU A 34 28.31 51.32 6.30
C GLU A 34 27.68 52.70 6.61
N PRO A 35 26.74 52.87 7.59
CA PRO A 35 25.87 51.89 8.31
C PRO A 35 24.37 52.33 8.41
N GLU A 36 23.57 51.52 9.11
CA GLU A 36 22.16 51.72 9.54
C GLU A 36 21.91 53.00 10.37
N PRO A 37 20.63 53.39 10.58
CA PRO A 37 19.96 52.95 11.82
C PRO A 37 18.43 52.68 11.69
N GLU A 38 17.91 51.75 12.49
CA GLU A 38 16.51 51.73 12.95
C GLU A 38 16.24 52.90 13.94
N PRO A 39 14.99 53.33 14.20
CA PRO A 39 14.16 52.62 15.19
C PRO A 39 12.63 52.65 14.96
N GLU A 40 11.97 51.64 15.52
CA GLU A 40 10.70 51.61 16.27
C GLU A 40 9.53 52.55 15.86
N SER A 41 8.35 51.97 15.62
CA SER A 41 7.18 51.99 16.52
C SER A 41 5.86 51.73 15.79
N ASP A 42 5.12 50.74 16.30
CA ASP A 42 3.70 50.45 16.05
C ASP A 42 2.83 51.52 16.75
N PRO A 43 1.60 51.83 16.28
CA PRO A 43 0.46 51.10 16.85
C PRO A 43 -0.69 50.80 15.87
N GLU A 44 -1.34 49.68 16.17
CA GLU A 44 -2.70 49.25 15.86
C GLU A 44 -3.75 50.37 15.69
N GLN A 45 -4.63 50.21 14.70
CA GLN A 45 -6.03 50.64 14.80
C GLN A 45 -6.94 49.79 13.89
N GLU A 46 -8.00 49.29 14.53
CA GLU A 46 -9.16 48.57 14.00
C GLU A 46 -10.04 49.47 13.11
N GLU A 47 -10.86 48.84 12.26
CA GLU A 47 -12.30 49.09 12.04
C GLU A 47 -12.73 48.81 10.58
N ASP A 48 -13.58 47.79 10.47
CA ASP A 48 -14.78 47.60 9.63
C ASP A 48 -15.07 48.60 8.48
N GLU A 49 -15.51 48.08 7.33
CA GLU A 49 -16.90 48.27 6.84
C GLU A 49 -17.13 47.59 5.47
N ASP A 50 -18.26 46.89 5.38
CA ASP A 50 -18.85 46.27 4.21
C ASP A 50 -19.17 47.28 3.09
N GLU A 51 -19.02 46.89 1.82
CA GLU A 51 -19.86 47.40 0.72
C GLU A 51 -20.09 46.31 -0.34
N ASP A 52 -21.28 45.70 -0.26
CA ASP A 52 -22.00 44.96 -1.30
C ASP A 52 -22.49 45.92 -2.38
N LEU A 53 -22.39 45.59 -3.68
CA LEU A 53 -23.30 46.03 -4.75
C LEU A 53 -23.00 45.31 -6.10
N SER A 54 -23.88 44.36 -6.44
CA SER A 54 -24.52 44.09 -7.74
C SER A 54 -23.86 44.57 -9.05
N ASP A 55 -23.81 43.75 -10.11
CA ASP A 55 -24.94 43.59 -11.04
C ASP A 55 -24.65 42.53 -12.14
N GLU A 56 -25.72 41.94 -12.65
CA GLU A 56 -25.78 40.91 -13.69
C GLU A 56 -25.49 41.48 -15.09
N GLU A 57 -24.66 40.79 -15.89
CA GLU A 57 -24.79 40.78 -17.35
C GLU A 57 -24.49 39.36 -17.84
N ALA A 58 -25.56 38.67 -18.24
CA ALA A 58 -25.51 37.41 -18.96
C ALA A 58 -25.22 37.71 -20.43
N GLU A 59 -24.02 37.39 -20.90
CA GLU A 59 -23.77 37.22 -22.33
C GLU A 59 -23.53 35.74 -22.62
N ASP A 60 -24.55 35.14 -23.26
CA ASP A 60 -24.44 33.92 -24.06
C ASP A 60 -23.29 34.11 -25.07
N VAL A 61 -22.17 33.42 -24.84
CA VAL A 61 -21.21 33.09 -25.89
C VAL A 61 -21.17 31.58 -26.00
N ASP A 62 -22.00 31.10 -26.91
CA ASP A 62 -21.95 29.81 -27.55
C ASP A 62 -20.66 29.77 -28.38
N ASP A 63 -19.57 29.29 -27.79
CA ASP A 63 -18.40 28.82 -28.54
C ASP A 63 -18.12 27.38 -28.12
N GLU A 64 -18.49 26.47 -29.01
CA GLU A 64 -18.10 25.07 -29.06
C GLU A 64 -16.57 24.98 -29.26
N ASP A 65 -15.78 25.24 -28.22
CA ASP A 65 -14.41 24.76 -28.16
C ASP A 65 -14.41 23.42 -27.43
N ASP A 66 -14.45 22.37 -28.27
CA ASP A 66 -14.02 21.01 -27.99
C ASP A 66 -12.52 21.09 -27.59
N GLU A 67 -12.24 21.58 -26.38
CA GLU A 67 -10.95 21.41 -25.73
C GLU A 67 -10.83 19.91 -25.45
N GLU A 68 -10.30 19.20 -26.45
CA GLU A 68 -9.53 17.99 -26.23
C GLU A 68 -8.57 18.32 -25.09
N GLU A 69 -8.93 17.96 -23.85
CA GLU A 69 -8.03 17.92 -22.72
C GLU A 69 -6.88 16.99 -23.14
N GLU A 70 -5.88 17.55 -23.81
CA GLU A 70 -4.55 16.98 -23.92
C GLU A 70 -4.12 16.78 -22.47
N HIS A 71 -4.38 15.59 -21.94
CA HIS A 71 -3.79 15.13 -20.69
C HIS A 71 -2.28 15.21 -20.91
N GLN A 72 -1.71 16.34 -20.52
CA GLN A 72 -0.29 16.60 -20.59
C GLN A 72 0.36 15.50 -19.75
N LEU A 73 0.96 14.53 -20.43
CA LEU A 73 1.59 13.37 -19.80
C LEU A 73 2.76 13.89 -18.95
N MET A 74 2.50 14.14 -17.67
CA MET A 74 3.55 14.44 -16.70
C MET A 74 4.41 13.18 -16.55
N ASP A 75 5.65 13.25 -17.07
CA ASP A 75 6.66 12.20 -16.86
C ASP A 75 7.18 12.33 -15.41
N PHE A 76 6.65 11.50 -14.52
CA PHE A 76 7.16 11.37 -13.15
C PHE A 76 8.29 10.32 -13.10
N ASP A 77 9.46 10.73 -12.61
CA ASP A 77 10.52 9.81 -12.23
C ASP A 77 10.37 9.42 -10.75
N PHE A 78 10.65 8.16 -10.43
CA PHE A 78 10.55 7.62 -9.07
C PHE A 78 11.85 7.00 -8.64
N GLU A 79 12.18 7.16 -7.37
CA GLU A 79 13.39 6.64 -6.76
C GLU A 79 13.07 5.75 -5.56
N ALA A 80 13.99 4.83 -5.26
CA ALA A 80 13.88 3.90 -4.15
C ALA A 80 14.99 4.18 -3.13
N TYR A 81 14.57 4.44 -1.89
CA TYR A 81 15.46 4.72 -0.77
C TYR A 81 15.28 3.69 0.34
N PRO A 82 16.32 3.39 1.14
CA PRO A 82 16.11 2.74 2.42
C PRO A 82 15.14 3.56 3.29
N PRO A 83 14.30 2.92 4.12
CA PRO A 83 13.43 3.64 5.05
C PRO A 83 14.22 4.59 5.97
N SER A 84 13.71 5.80 6.17
CA SER A 84 14.30 6.82 7.04
C SER A 84 13.27 7.43 8.00
N ASP A 85 13.72 8.25 8.95
CA ASP A 85 12.81 8.92 9.89
C ASP A 85 11.81 9.85 9.17
N ASP A 86 12.22 10.47 8.07
CA ASP A 86 11.40 11.37 7.26
C ASP A 86 10.23 10.61 6.57
N ASP A 87 10.35 9.29 6.42
CA ASP A 87 9.34 8.43 5.79
C ASP A 87 8.25 7.96 6.74
N ARG A 88 8.36 8.25 8.03
CA ARG A 88 7.53 7.62 9.07
C ARG A 88 6.04 7.71 8.77
N ASP A 89 5.55 8.90 8.44
CA ASP A 89 4.12 9.11 8.17
C ASP A 89 3.69 8.45 6.85
N GLY A 90 4.53 8.49 5.82
CA GLY A 90 4.32 7.77 4.56
C GLY A 90 4.23 6.25 4.76
N ILE A 91 5.11 5.68 5.58
CA ILE A 91 5.10 4.25 5.95
C ILE A 91 3.83 3.91 6.72
N VAL A 92 3.43 4.73 7.70
CA VAL A 92 2.17 4.55 8.44
C VAL A 92 0.98 4.56 7.48
N ASN A 93 0.96 5.46 6.49
CA ASN A 93 -0.09 5.52 5.48
C ASN A 93 -0.13 4.25 4.61
N MET A 94 1.01 3.74 4.16
CA MET A 94 1.08 2.46 3.41
C MET A 94 0.58 1.28 4.26
N LEU A 95 1.02 1.19 5.52
CA LEU A 95 0.58 0.15 6.44
C LEU A 95 -0.93 0.25 6.74
N THR A 96 -1.47 1.48 6.81
CA THR A 96 -2.91 1.72 6.97
C THR A 96 -3.69 1.18 5.77
N GLN A 97 -3.17 1.32 4.55
CA GLN A 97 -3.78 0.70 3.37
C GLN A 97 -3.71 -0.84 3.42
N THR A 98 -2.68 -1.42 4.05
CA THR A 98 -2.56 -2.89 4.23
C THR A 98 -3.56 -3.42 5.26
N PHE A 99 -3.68 -2.76 6.41
CA PHE A 99 -4.45 -3.25 7.57
C PHE A 99 -5.84 -2.65 7.72
N LEU A 100 -6.16 -1.59 6.96
CA LEU A 100 -7.38 -0.81 7.04
C LEU A 100 -7.63 -0.35 8.48
N ARG A 101 -8.85 -0.51 8.98
CA ARG A 101 -9.29 -0.08 10.33
C ARG A 101 -8.88 -1.05 11.44
N ALA A 102 -7.84 -1.86 11.25
CA ALA A 102 -7.37 -2.77 12.29
C ALA A 102 -6.73 -1.98 13.44
N ASP A 103 -7.02 -2.40 14.68
CA ASP A 103 -6.39 -1.85 15.88
C ASP A 103 -4.97 -2.43 16.03
N ILE A 104 -4.03 -1.85 15.28
CA ILE A 104 -2.61 -2.19 15.29
C ILE A 104 -1.82 -0.90 15.50
N ASP A 105 -0.80 -0.94 16.36
CA ASP A 105 0.12 0.18 16.55
C ASP A 105 1.04 0.38 15.33
N LEU A 106 0.49 0.97 14.26
CA LEU A 106 1.20 1.20 12.99
C LEU A 106 2.37 2.18 13.12
N LYS A 107 2.31 3.11 14.08
CA LYS A 107 3.40 4.05 14.35
C LYS A 107 4.63 3.31 14.88
N SER A 108 4.45 2.46 15.89
CA SER A 108 5.55 1.62 16.40
C SER A 108 6.03 0.61 15.34
N MET A 109 5.13 0.12 14.48
CA MET A 109 5.52 -0.73 13.35
C MET A 109 6.42 0.01 12.35
N ALA A 110 6.09 1.27 12.02
CA ALA A 110 6.90 2.11 11.13
C ALA A 110 8.29 2.39 11.73
N GLU A 111 8.36 2.75 13.02
CA GLU A 111 9.63 2.91 13.75
C GLU A 111 10.46 1.62 13.70
N GLY A 112 9.83 0.46 13.87
CA GLY A 112 10.48 -0.84 13.77
C GLY A 112 11.03 -1.15 12.37
N ILE A 113 10.35 -0.69 11.31
CA ILE A 113 10.83 -0.80 9.93
C ILE A 113 12.04 0.10 9.71
N ILE A 114 11.96 1.37 10.14
CA ILE A 114 13.04 2.35 10.01
C ILE A 114 14.29 1.92 10.77
N ALA A 115 14.12 1.38 11.99
CA ALA A 115 15.22 0.89 12.81
C ALA A 115 15.98 -0.31 12.19
N LYS A 116 15.43 -0.95 11.15
CA LYS A 116 16.09 -2.02 10.39
C LYS A 116 16.75 -1.54 9.10
N ALA A 117 16.74 -0.22 8.83
CA ALA A 117 17.47 0.34 7.71
C ALA A 117 18.94 -0.15 7.70
N PRO A 118 19.51 -0.47 6.52
CA PRO A 118 18.97 -0.20 5.21
C PRO A 118 17.95 -1.24 4.70
N HIS A 119 17.48 -2.20 5.50
CA HIS A 119 16.54 -3.23 5.03
C HIS A 119 15.19 -2.65 4.56
N GLY A 120 14.73 -3.11 3.40
CA GLY A 120 13.49 -2.64 2.79
C GLY A 120 13.71 -1.39 1.93
N ILE A 121 12.62 -0.92 1.33
CA ILE A 121 12.61 0.26 0.46
C ILE A 121 11.34 1.09 0.67
N VAL A 122 11.50 2.39 0.49
CA VAL A 122 10.43 3.37 0.30
C VAL A 122 10.58 3.95 -1.10
N LEU A 123 9.48 4.01 -1.85
CA LEU A 123 9.43 4.68 -3.14
C LEU A 123 9.00 6.13 -2.94
N THR A 124 9.75 7.06 -3.52
CA THR A 124 9.42 8.48 -3.54
C THR A 124 9.47 9.01 -4.96
N GLN A 125 8.84 10.15 -5.20
CA GLN A 125 9.09 10.91 -6.42
C GLN A 125 10.56 11.34 -6.43
N ALA A 126 11.16 11.40 -7.62
CA ALA A 126 12.44 12.05 -7.82
C ALA A 126 12.20 13.56 -7.73
N TYR A 127 12.90 14.23 -6.82
CA TYR A 127 12.82 15.68 -6.68
C TYR A 127 13.96 16.32 -7.46
N ASP A 128 13.64 17.36 -8.24
CA ASP A 128 14.64 18.32 -8.66
C ASP A 128 14.95 19.27 -7.49
N ASN A 129 16.15 19.88 -7.49
CA ASN A 129 16.75 20.60 -6.34
C ASN A 129 15.92 21.75 -5.72
N ASP A 130 14.75 22.08 -6.27
CA ASP A 130 13.91 23.21 -5.86
C ASP A 130 12.68 22.80 -5.01
N GLU A 131 12.43 21.51 -4.78
CA GLU A 131 11.31 21.04 -3.95
C GLU A 131 11.67 20.90 -2.47
N THR A 132 10.71 21.19 -1.60
CA THR A 132 10.90 21.26 -0.14
C THR A 132 10.75 19.91 0.55
N GLU A 133 11.37 19.74 1.72
CA GLU A 133 11.26 18.50 2.51
C GLU A 133 9.81 18.16 2.94
N GLU A 134 8.88 19.13 2.86
CA GLU A 134 7.47 18.93 3.17
C GLU A 134 6.72 18.07 2.14
N ASP A 135 7.33 17.79 0.98
CA ASP A 135 6.71 17.07 -0.12
C ASP A 135 7.03 15.56 -0.16
N PHE A 136 7.79 15.02 0.82
CA PHE A 136 8.23 13.60 0.85
C PHE A 136 7.08 12.61 1.08
N MET A 137 6.27 12.38 0.04
CA MET A 137 5.24 11.36 0.02
C MET A 137 5.83 9.98 -0.31
N ALA A 138 5.53 8.99 0.52
CA ALA A 138 5.80 7.59 0.18
C ALA A 138 4.75 7.08 -0.82
N TYR A 139 5.21 6.71 -2.02
CA TYR A 139 4.39 6.10 -3.06
C TYR A 139 4.33 4.58 -2.98
N GLY A 140 5.24 3.98 -2.22
CA GLY A 140 5.27 2.55 -1.96
C GLY A 140 6.25 2.17 -0.86
N LEU A 141 6.00 0.99 -0.29
CA LEU A 141 6.78 0.36 0.76
C LEU A 141 6.94 -1.12 0.43
N CYS A 142 8.17 -1.57 0.34
CA CYS A 142 8.46 -3.00 0.26
C CYS A 142 9.48 -3.38 1.34
N THR A 143 9.13 -4.30 2.23
CA THR A 143 10.00 -4.70 3.34
C THR A 143 9.58 -6.04 3.93
N THR A 144 10.39 -6.57 4.86
CA THR A 144 10.02 -7.73 5.69
C THR A 144 10.21 -7.39 7.16
N VAL A 145 9.22 -7.69 7.98
CA VAL A 145 9.22 -7.43 9.43
C VAL A 145 9.19 -8.75 10.19
N VAL A 146 10.13 -8.97 11.11
CA VAL A 146 10.16 -10.17 11.95
C VAL A 146 8.89 -10.19 12.83
N LEU A 147 8.22 -11.34 12.91
CA LEU A 147 6.99 -11.48 13.69
C LEU A 147 7.15 -12.25 14.99
N ASN A 148 8.13 -13.14 15.12
CA ASN A 148 8.17 -14.05 16.27
C ASN A 148 9.55 -14.10 16.94
N GLU A 149 10.23 -12.96 17.01
CA GLU A 149 11.44 -12.83 17.82
C GLU A 149 11.12 -12.76 19.32
N ASN A 150 12.01 -13.34 20.13
CA ASN A 150 12.12 -13.21 21.59
C ASN A 150 10.82 -12.90 22.38
N LYS A 151 10.27 -13.93 23.04
CA LYS A 151 9.00 -13.85 23.79
C LYS A 151 8.96 -12.80 24.90
N ASP A 152 10.11 -12.39 25.44
CA ASP A 152 10.19 -11.57 26.64
C ASP A 152 10.09 -10.06 26.37
N ASN A 153 10.21 -9.61 25.11
CA ASN A 153 10.09 -8.20 24.74
C ASN A 153 9.47 -8.01 23.34
N VAL A 154 8.34 -8.66 23.09
CA VAL A 154 7.63 -8.55 21.80
C VAL A 154 6.97 -7.17 21.67
N PRO A 155 7.33 -6.35 20.65
CA PRO A 155 6.65 -5.09 20.34
C PRO A 155 5.14 -5.23 20.26
N LYS A 156 4.40 -4.18 20.66
CA LYS A 156 2.93 -4.24 20.70
C LYS A 156 2.32 -4.56 19.34
N PHE A 157 2.81 -3.92 18.27
CA PHE A 157 2.28 -4.12 16.91
C PHE A 157 2.34 -5.58 16.45
N ILE A 158 3.36 -6.35 16.87
CA ILE A 158 3.46 -7.77 16.55
C ILE A 158 2.32 -8.55 17.21
N LYS A 159 2.02 -8.28 18.48
CA LYS A 159 0.90 -8.91 19.20
C LYS A 159 -0.42 -8.56 18.52
N ASP A 160 -0.60 -7.29 18.15
CA ASP A 160 -1.79 -6.81 17.47
C ASP A 160 -1.97 -7.50 16.09
N ILE A 161 -0.88 -7.70 15.33
CA ILE A 161 -0.90 -8.44 14.06
C ILE A 161 -1.40 -9.87 14.28
N PHE A 162 -0.87 -10.62 15.26
CA PHE A 162 -1.36 -11.98 15.50
C PHE A 162 -2.83 -12.01 15.93
N VAL A 163 -3.25 -11.08 16.79
CA VAL A 163 -4.67 -10.93 17.16
C VAL A 163 -5.53 -10.67 15.93
N TYR A 164 -5.11 -9.76 15.05
CA TYR A 164 -5.79 -9.47 13.80
C TYR A 164 -5.90 -10.73 12.91
N LEU A 165 -4.79 -11.41 12.66
CA LEU A 165 -4.73 -12.60 11.81
C LEU A 165 -5.62 -13.74 12.35
N LEU A 166 -5.53 -14.02 13.65
CA LEU A 166 -6.36 -15.04 14.32
C LEU A 166 -7.85 -14.67 14.26
N ASN A 167 -8.21 -13.40 14.44
CA ASN A 167 -9.59 -12.93 14.35
C ASN A 167 -10.17 -13.09 12.93
N ARG A 168 -9.38 -12.78 11.90
CA ARG A 168 -9.78 -13.03 10.50
C ARG A 168 -9.94 -14.53 10.24
N ALA A 169 -8.97 -15.34 10.68
CA ALA A 169 -9.00 -16.78 10.50
C ALA A 169 -10.18 -17.45 11.22
N LYS A 170 -10.51 -17.04 12.45
CA LYS A 170 -11.66 -17.56 13.22
C LYS A 170 -13.00 -17.41 12.48
N LYS A 171 -13.17 -16.30 11.73
CA LYS A 171 -14.40 -16.02 10.98
C LYS A 171 -14.51 -16.88 9.73
N GLY A 172 -13.43 -16.97 8.95
CA GLY A 172 -13.49 -17.46 7.57
C GLY A 172 -12.63 -18.69 7.25
N ALA A 173 -11.46 -18.83 7.86
CA ALA A 173 -10.43 -19.74 7.38
C ALA A 173 -10.69 -21.23 7.68
N PRO A 174 -10.06 -22.14 6.92
CA PRO A 174 -9.83 -23.52 7.32
C PRO A 174 -9.11 -23.62 8.67
N THR A 175 -9.41 -24.68 9.43
CA THR A 175 -8.84 -24.90 10.77
C THR A 175 -7.31 -25.01 10.74
N GLU A 176 -6.78 -25.55 9.66
CA GLU A 176 -5.34 -25.74 9.44
C GLU A 176 -4.60 -24.40 9.40
N ILE A 177 -5.19 -23.36 8.79
CA ILE A 177 -4.58 -22.03 8.72
C ILE A 177 -4.60 -21.35 10.08
N TYR A 178 -5.73 -21.43 10.80
CA TYR A 178 -5.83 -20.89 12.16
C TYR A 178 -4.75 -21.51 13.07
N LYS A 179 -4.61 -22.85 13.05
CA LYS A 179 -3.57 -23.55 13.81
C LYS A 179 -2.16 -23.16 13.38
N LYS A 180 -1.92 -23.01 12.06
CA LYS A 180 -0.61 -22.58 11.56
C LYS A 180 -0.23 -21.18 12.06
N ILE A 181 -1.18 -20.25 12.19
CA ILE A 181 -0.94 -18.93 12.78
C ILE A 181 -0.57 -19.06 14.27
N GLU A 182 -1.29 -19.89 15.04
CA GLU A 182 -0.95 -20.17 16.45
C GLU A 182 0.46 -20.78 16.59
N GLU A 183 0.79 -21.78 15.78
CA GLU A 183 2.10 -22.43 15.76
C GLU A 183 3.24 -21.43 15.47
N ILE A 184 3.04 -20.51 14.51
CA ILE A 184 4.02 -19.46 14.19
C ILE A 184 4.24 -18.52 15.38
N GLN A 185 3.15 -18.11 16.02
CA GLN A 185 3.18 -17.22 17.18
C GLN A 185 3.88 -17.89 18.37
N GLU A 186 3.56 -19.16 18.64
CA GLU A 186 4.11 -19.92 19.76
C GLU A 186 5.58 -20.31 19.58
N ALA A 187 6.04 -20.48 18.35
CA ALA A 187 7.42 -20.89 18.06
C ALA A 187 8.46 -19.91 18.63
N GLY A 188 8.20 -18.59 18.56
CA GLY A 188 9.05 -17.57 19.18
C GLY A 188 10.54 -17.63 18.80
N ASN A 189 10.86 -18.10 17.59
CA ASN A 189 12.21 -18.43 17.15
C ASN A 189 12.82 -17.42 16.17
N GLY A 190 12.13 -16.32 15.87
CA GLY A 190 12.54 -15.30 14.92
C GLY A 190 12.57 -15.75 13.45
N GLN A 191 12.03 -16.93 13.12
CA GLN A 191 12.06 -17.49 11.76
C GLN A 191 10.79 -17.20 10.95
N ALA A 192 9.87 -16.39 11.49
CA ALA A 192 8.70 -15.93 10.76
C ALA A 192 8.73 -14.42 10.52
N ALA A 193 8.37 -14.00 9.32
CA ALA A 193 8.29 -12.59 8.94
C ALA A 193 6.97 -12.27 8.24
N LEU A 194 6.53 -11.02 8.37
CA LEU A 194 5.52 -10.40 7.52
C LEU A 194 6.25 -9.76 6.34
N PHE A 195 5.87 -10.15 5.12
CA PHE A 195 6.24 -9.42 3.92
C PHE A 195 5.20 -8.34 3.65
N VAL A 196 5.68 -7.11 3.46
CA VAL A 196 4.86 -5.95 3.08
C VAL A 196 5.31 -5.54 1.68
N ASN A 197 4.37 -5.50 0.75
CA ASN A 197 4.55 -5.03 -0.62
C ASN A 197 3.32 -4.17 -0.95
N GLU A 198 3.45 -2.88 -0.70
CA GLU A 198 2.39 -1.90 -0.84
C GLU A 198 2.84 -0.74 -1.73
N ARG A 199 1.94 -0.26 -2.57
CA ARG A 199 2.13 0.91 -3.44
C ARG A 199 0.79 1.53 -3.78
N LEU A 200 0.80 2.78 -4.20
CA LEU A 200 -0.41 3.45 -4.65
C LEU A 200 -1.10 2.65 -5.76
N LEU A 201 -2.44 2.75 -5.81
CA LEU A 201 -3.22 2.09 -6.85
C LEU A 201 -2.77 2.59 -8.24
N ASN A 202 -2.66 1.67 -9.19
CA ASN A 202 -2.19 1.92 -10.56
C ASN A 202 -0.72 2.40 -10.65
N PHE A 203 0.07 2.27 -9.56
CA PHE A 203 1.48 2.59 -9.63
C PHE A 203 2.21 1.67 -10.64
N PRO A 204 3.09 2.20 -11.51
CA PRO A 204 3.71 1.44 -12.59
C PRO A 204 4.39 0.18 -12.10
N THR A 205 4.15 -0.94 -12.76
CA THR A 205 4.72 -2.23 -12.37
C THR A 205 6.20 -2.35 -12.75
N LEU A 206 6.70 -1.49 -13.65
CA LEU A 206 8.09 -1.48 -14.12
C LEU A 206 9.13 -1.40 -12.98
N VAL A 207 8.76 -0.89 -11.80
CA VAL A 207 9.64 -0.84 -10.63
C VAL A 207 9.85 -2.20 -9.95
N VAL A 208 8.88 -3.13 -10.06
CA VAL A 208 8.83 -4.39 -9.30
C VAL A 208 10.12 -5.21 -9.38
N PRO A 209 10.76 -5.39 -10.56
CA PRO A 209 11.99 -6.19 -10.64
C PRO A 209 13.10 -5.68 -9.72
N GLN A 210 13.31 -4.36 -9.70
CA GLN A 210 14.36 -3.73 -8.91
C GLN A 210 14.03 -3.76 -7.42
N ILE A 211 12.75 -3.59 -7.08
CA ILE A 211 12.26 -3.71 -5.70
C ILE A 211 12.50 -5.11 -5.15
N PHE A 212 12.07 -6.14 -5.88
CA PHE A 212 12.20 -7.53 -5.44
C PHE A 212 13.67 -7.97 -5.37
N ASP A 213 14.52 -7.55 -6.32
CA ASP A 213 15.95 -7.83 -6.25
C ASP A 213 16.62 -7.13 -5.04
N SER A 214 16.18 -5.92 -4.69
CA SER A 214 16.62 -5.26 -3.45
C SER A 214 16.22 -6.07 -2.22
N ILE A 215 14.97 -6.51 -2.11
CA ILE A 215 14.51 -7.32 -0.96
C ILE A 215 15.29 -8.62 -0.87
N ARG A 216 15.53 -9.30 -2.00
CA ARG A 216 16.33 -10.53 -2.03
C ARG A 216 17.75 -10.28 -1.53
N THR A 217 18.34 -9.15 -1.92
CA THR A 217 19.68 -8.74 -1.44
C THR A 217 19.66 -8.49 0.07
N ASP A 218 18.68 -7.72 0.58
CA ASP A 218 18.58 -7.40 1.99
C ASP A 218 18.42 -8.69 2.85
N LEU A 219 17.64 -9.67 2.37
CA LEU A 219 17.45 -10.97 3.03
C LEU A 219 18.74 -11.81 3.15
N THR A 220 19.74 -11.58 2.28
CA THR A 220 21.04 -12.25 2.42
C THR A 220 21.80 -11.77 3.66
N GLY A 221 21.58 -10.53 4.08
CA GLY A 221 22.28 -9.87 5.20
C GLY A 221 21.80 -10.26 6.60
N PHE A 222 20.65 -10.93 6.74
CA PHE A 222 20.17 -11.39 8.05
C PHE A 222 20.87 -12.67 8.53
N ASP A 223 21.26 -12.68 9.81
CA ASP A 223 21.77 -13.87 10.50
C ASP A 223 20.72 -14.98 10.59
N THR A 224 19.50 -14.62 11.00
CA THR A 224 18.38 -15.54 11.09
C THR A 224 17.62 -15.56 9.78
N LYS A 225 17.60 -16.71 9.11
CA LYS A 225 16.81 -16.90 7.89
C LYS A 225 15.35 -17.15 8.25
N TYR A 226 14.46 -16.44 7.57
CA TYR A 226 13.03 -16.71 7.64
C TYR A 226 12.73 -18.05 6.97
N LYS A 227 11.95 -18.89 7.66
CA LYS A 227 11.42 -20.16 7.13
C LYS A 227 9.96 -20.04 6.76
N THR A 228 9.25 -19.09 7.36
CA THR A 228 7.83 -18.86 7.13
C THR A 228 7.62 -17.38 6.85
N ILE A 229 6.95 -17.07 5.75
CA ILE A 229 6.57 -15.72 5.40
C ILE A 229 5.05 -15.63 5.38
N ILE A 230 4.53 -14.61 6.06
CA ILE A 230 3.13 -14.20 6.00
C ILE A 230 3.04 -13.03 5.03
N TYR A 231 2.07 -13.05 4.13
CA TYR A 231 1.79 -11.96 3.20
C TYR A 231 0.29 -11.68 3.12
N ILE A 232 -0.10 -10.41 3.17
CA ILE A 232 -1.50 -9.97 3.00
C ILE A 232 -1.62 -9.29 1.65
N GLN A 233 -2.23 -9.96 0.69
CA GLN A 233 -2.46 -9.43 -0.66
C GLN A 233 -3.77 -8.65 -0.74
N LYS A 234 -3.79 -7.64 -1.60
CA LYS A 234 -4.98 -6.91 -2.03
C LYS A 234 -5.51 -7.50 -3.33
N LEU A 235 -6.78 -7.83 -3.34
CA LEU A 235 -7.42 -8.36 -4.53
C LEU A 235 -8.92 -8.06 -4.52
N ARG A 236 -9.51 -8.08 -5.70
CA ARG A 236 -10.96 -8.09 -5.86
C ARG A 236 -11.40 -9.44 -6.42
N ILE A 237 -12.47 -9.99 -5.87
CA ILE A 237 -13.03 -11.27 -6.30
C ILE A 237 -14.41 -11.02 -6.91
N ALA A 238 -14.62 -11.54 -8.12
CA ALA A 238 -15.92 -11.51 -8.78
C ALA A 238 -16.98 -12.24 -7.94
N GLU A 239 -18.14 -11.63 -7.77
CA GLU A 239 -19.32 -12.32 -7.27
C GLU A 239 -19.64 -13.49 -8.19
N GLY A 240 -19.74 -14.69 -7.61
CA GLY A 240 -20.25 -15.84 -8.35
C GLY A 240 -21.76 -15.69 -8.54
N ASP A 241 -22.29 -16.27 -9.62
CA ASP A 241 -23.72 -16.28 -9.98
C ASP A 241 -24.68 -16.86 -8.91
N GLY A 242 -24.16 -17.27 -7.74
CA GLY A 242 -24.91 -17.81 -6.61
C GLY A 242 -24.80 -17.02 -5.29
N SER A 243 -24.09 -15.88 -5.23
CA SER A 243 -23.93 -15.09 -3.99
C SER A 243 -24.94 -13.96 -3.80
N SER A 244 -25.82 -13.71 -4.79
CA SER A 244 -26.93 -12.76 -4.65
C SER A 244 -27.93 -13.27 -3.60
N GLY A 245 -27.78 -12.86 -2.34
CA GLY A 245 -28.83 -13.07 -1.33
C GLY A 245 -28.39 -13.27 0.11
N ALA A 246 -27.16 -12.92 0.50
CA ALA A 246 -26.74 -13.08 1.89
C ALA A 246 -26.84 -11.83 2.77
N ASN A 247 -26.98 -10.60 2.25
CA ASN A 247 -26.97 -9.41 3.12
C ASN A 247 -27.97 -8.27 2.84
N ASP A 248 -28.76 -8.29 1.76
CA ASP A 248 -29.80 -7.28 1.56
C ASP A 248 -31.19 -7.83 1.85
N LYS A 249 -31.65 -7.67 3.10
CA LYS A 249 -33.08 -7.60 3.43
C LYS A 249 -33.35 -6.60 4.55
N ALA A 250 -33.37 -5.33 4.16
CA ALA A 250 -34.27 -4.34 4.75
C ALA A 250 -35.00 -3.67 3.58
N GLY A 251 -36.24 -4.10 3.32
CA GLY A 251 -37.01 -3.59 2.18
C GLY A 251 -38.30 -4.39 1.99
N ASN A 252 -39.39 -3.85 2.50
CA ASN A 252 -40.74 -4.36 2.43
C ASN A 252 -41.30 -4.26 1.00
N SER A 253 -41.79 -5.35 0.40
CA SER A 253 -42.99 -5.32 -0.46
C SER A 253 -43.43 -6.73 -0.87
N SER A 254 -44.74 -6.82 -1.05
CA SER A 254 -45.56 -8.00 -1.26
C SER A 254 -45.65 -8.45 -2.73
N SER A 255 -45.73 -9.76 -2.94
CA SER A 255 -46.70 -10.50 -3.78
C SER A 255 -46.07 -11.62 -4.65
N GLY A 256 -46.74 -12.78 -4.70
CA GLY A 256 -46.67 -13.71 -5.84
C GLY A 256 -45.88 -15.02 -5.66
N ALA A 257 -46.63 -16.11 -5.39
CA ALA A 257 -46.31 -17.55 -5.58
C ALA A 257 -45.29 -18.25 -4.63
N PRO A 258 -45.58 -19.49 -4.16
CA PRO A 258 -44.70 -20.20 -3.23
C PRO A 258 -43.57 -20.94 -3.97
N PRO A 259 -42.29 -20.69 -3.66
CA PRO A 259 -41.20 -21.51 -4.17
C PRO A 259 -41.11 -22.82 -3.37
N LYS A 260 -40.88 -23.93 -4.07
CA LYS A 260 -40.60 -25.25 -3.50
C LYS A 260 -39.47 -25.14 -2.46
N LYS A 261 -39.72 -25.63 -1.24
CA LYS A 261 -38.76 -25.65 -0.14
C LYS A 261 -37.48 -26.42 -0.54
N LYS A 262 -36.43 -25.69 -0.97
CA LYS A 262 -35.04 -26.16 -0.79
C LYS A 262 -34.82 -26.28 0.72
N GLY A 263 -34.41 -27.45 1.20
CA GLY A 263 -34.06 -27.66 2.59
C GLY A 263 -33.07 -26.60 3.06
N LYS A 264 -33.25 -26.08 4.28
CA LYS A 264 -32.39 -25.04 4.85
C LYS A 264 -31.00 -25.65 5.05
N MET A 265 -30.05 -25.33 4.17
CA MET A 265 -28.66 -25.78 4.28
C MET A 265 -28.09 -25.43 5.66
N GLY A 266 -27.34 -26.36 6.26
CA GLY A 266 -26.68 -26.12 7.55
C GLY A 266 -25.64 -25.00 7.45
N LYS A 267 -25.34 -24.31 8.56
CA LYS A 267 -24.35 -23.21 8.58
C LYS A 267 -22.96 -23.64 8.06
N ALA A 268 -22.54 -24.87 8.38
CA ALA A 268 -21.28 -25.43 7.90
C ALA A 268 -21.30 -25.74 6.39
N GLU A 269 -22.42 -26.25 5.88
CA GLU A 269 -22.61 -26.54 4.46
C GLU A 269 -22.66 -25.24 3.64
N LYS A 270 -23.36 -24.21 4.13
CA LYS A 270 -23.35 -22.87 3.53
C LYS A 270 -21.94 -22.28 3.49
N LYS A 271 -21.17 -22.39 4.58
CA LYS A 271 -19.77 -21.91 4.62
C LYS A 271 -18.90 -22.65 3.60
N ARG A 272 -19.07 -23.97 3.45
CA ARG A 272 -18.34 -24.77 2.44
C ARG A 272 -18.74 -24.40 1.02
N ALA A 273 -20.02 -24.20 0.74
CA ALA A 273 -20.50 -23.81 -0.58
C ALA A 273 -19.98 -22.42 -0.98
N VAL A 274 -19.98 -21.46 -0.04
CA VAL A 274 -19.38 -20.13 -0.27
C VAL A 274 -17.88 -20.23 -0.53
N ALA A 275 -17.14 -21.02 0.26
CA ALA A 275 -15.71 -21.21 0.05
C ALA A 275 -15.40 -21.88 -1.31
N ALA A 276 -16.20 -22.86 -1.73
CA ALA A 276 -16.05 -23.53 -3.02
C ALA A 276 -16.40 -22.62 -4.21
N ALA A 277 -17.42 -21.76 -4.07
CA ALA A 277 -17.74 -20.75 -5.07
C ALA A 277 -16.60 -19.74 -5.21
N LEU A 278 -16.08 -19.24 -4.08
CA LEU A 278 -14.98 -18.28 -4.04
C LEU A 278 -13.70 -18.81 -4.71
N ALA A 279 -13.41 -20.10 -4.53
CA ALA A 279 -12.24 -20.74 -5.13
C ALA A 279 -12.28 -20.80 -6.66
N ASN A 280 -13.47 -20.69 -7.27
CA ASN A 280 -13.66 -20.70 -8.72
C ASN A 280 -13.99 -19.32 -9.30
N SER A 281 -14.08 -18.29 -8.44
CA SER A 281 -14.33 -16.92 -8.88
C SER A 281 -13.13 -16.34 -9.62
N GLU A 282 -13.42 -15.41 -10.52
CA GLU A 282 -12.42 -14.59 -11.17
C GLU A 282 -11.78 -13.63 -10.15
N ILE A 283 -10.46 -13.46 -10.23
CA ILE A 283 -9.67 -12.67 -9.27
C ILE A 283 -8.89 -11.60 -10.02
N GLU A 284 -9.01 -10.36 -9.56
CA GLU A 284 -8.18 -9.24 -9.96
C GLU A 284 -7.23 -8.89 -8.81
N PHE A 285 -5.92 -8.93 -9.07
CA PHE A 285 -4.92 -8.52 -8.09
C PHE A 285 -4.62 -7.04 -8.26
N ASP A 286 -4.59 -6.29 -7.16
CA ASP A 286 -4.21 -4.87 -7.20
C ASP A 286 -2.74 -4.71 -7.64
N ASN A 287 -1.90 -5.63 -7.19
CA ASN A 287 -0.52 -5.76 -7.60
C ASN A 287 -0.43 -6.93 -8.60
N PRO A 288 -0.26 -6.69 -9.91
CA PRO A 288 -0.33 -7.77 -10.91
C PRO A 288 0.67 -8.91 -10.70
N GLU A 289 1.83 -8.63 -10.12
CA GLU A 289 2.85 -9.63 -9.80
C GLU A 289 2.38 -10.65 -8.74
N ASP A 290 1.42 -10.29 -7.89
CA ASP A 290 0.89 -11.17 -6.83
C ASP A 290 0.23 -12.43 -7.38
N ARG A 291 -0.29 -12.36 -8.62
CA ARG A 291 -0.87 -13.50 -9.33
C ARG A 291 0.14 -14.64 -9.46
N VAL A 292 1.41 -14.32 -9.71
CA VAL A 292 2.48 -15.29 -9.97
C VAL A 292 2.63 -16.27 -8.81
N LEU A 293 2.40 -15.83 -7.56
CA LEU A 293 2.54 -16.68 -6.37
C LEU A 293 1.75 -18.00 -6.47
N PHE A 294 0.59 -17.97 -7.12
CA PHE A 294 -0.33 -19.11 -7.27
C PHE A 294 -0.07 -19.96 -8.52
N GLU A 295 0.78 -19.50 -9.43
CA GLU A 295 1.23 -20.24 -10.61
C GLU A 295 2.50 -21.05 -10.32
N LEU A 296 3.21 -20.71 -9.23
CA LEU A 296 4.44 -21.38 -8.81
C LEU A 296 4.18 -22.81 -8.33
N LYS A 297 5.14 -23.69 -8.63
CA LYS A 297 5.20 -25.07 -8.11
C LYS A 297 6.28 -25.25 -7.03
N GLU A 298 7.21 -24.32 -6.93
CA GLU A 298 8.34 -24.38 -6.01
C GLU A 298 7.93 -23.93 -4.61
N GLY A 299 8.32 -24.68 -3.57
CA GLY A 299 7.94 -24.39 -2.19
C GLY A 299 6.45 -24.65 -1.90
N LYS A 300 6.03 -24.29 -0.69
CA LYS A 300 4.69 -24.54 -0.17
C LYS A 300 4.05 -23.27 0.33
N GLU A 301 2.74 -23.19 0.15
CA GLU A 301 1.87 -22.10 0.52
C GLU A 301 0.53 -22.65 1.02
N VAL A 302 -0.10 -21.90 1.91
CA VAL A 302 -1.52 -22.03 2.23
C VAL A 302 -2.10 -20.65 2.30
N HIS A 303 -3.36 -20.48 1.89
CA HIS A 303 -3.98 -19.17 1.92
C HIS A 303 -5.49 -19.23 2.20
N PHE A 304 -6.05 -18.11 2.63
CA PHE A 304 -7.50 -17.90 2.62
C PHE A 304 -7.83 -16.44 2.37
N ASP A 305 -9.05 -16.26 1.87
CA ASP A 305 -9.58 -14.96 1.53
C ASP A 305 -10.60 -14.51 2.57
N TYR A 306 -10.59 -13.23 2.88
CA TYR A 306 -11.61 -12.61 3.72
C TYR A 306 -12.08 -11.27 3.12
N PRO A 307 -13.39 -11.03 3.11
CA PRO A 307 -13.94 -9.78 2.57
C PRO A 307 -13.58 -8.62 3.50
N VAL A 308 -13.37 -7.45 2.91
CA VAL A 308 -13.04 -6.21 3.66
C VAL A 308 -13.92 -5.02 3.29
N HIS A 309 -14.99 -5.21 2.54
CA HIS A 309 -15.92 -4.14 2.15
C HIS A 309 -16.46 -3.30 3.32
N MET A 310 -16.58 -3.87 4.52
CA MET A 310 -17.00 -3.12 5.72
C MET A 310 -15.86 -2.36 6.41
N ASP A 311 -14.61 -2.72 6.11
CA ASP A 311 -13.41 -2.14 6.71
C ASP A 311 -12.82 -1.03 5.83
N VAL A 312 -13.22 -0.99 4.55
CA VAL A 312 -12.82 0.05 3.59
C VAL A 312 -13.57 1.35 3.90
N GLU A 313 -12.84 2.45 3.94
CA GLU A 313 -13.42 3.77 4.21
C GLU A 313 -14.25 4.30 3.04
N PRO A 314 -15.31 5.08 3.30
CA PRO A 314 -16.03 5.80 2.25
C PRO A 314 -15.06 6.66 1.42
N GLY A 315 -15.13 6.55 0.10
CA GLY A 315 -14.25 7.30 -0.82
C GLY A 315 -12.92 6.61 -1.15
N SER A 316 -12.58 5.48 -0.50
CA SER A 316 -11.37 4.71 -0.86
C SER A 316 -11.48 4.13 -2.27
N LYS A 317 -10.44 4.29 -3.09
CA LYS A 317 -10.34 3.67 -4.43
C LYS A 317 -10.30 2.13 -4.38
N PHE A 318 -10.09 1.53 -3.20
CA PHE A 318 -10.17 0.08 -2.99
C PHE A 318 -11.60 -0.38 -2.60
N HIS A 319 -12.59 0.02 -3.40
CA HIS A 319 -13.99 -0.36 -3.21
C HIS A 319 -14.44 -1.45 -4.21
N THR A 320 -15.69 -1.89 -4.09
CA THR A 320 -16.32 -2.79 -5.06
C THR A 320 -16.43 -2.11 -6.42
N VAL A 321 -15.98 -2.78 -7.48
CA VAL A 321 -16.07 -2.25 -8.85
C VAL A 321 -17.01 -3.13 -9.69
N GLU A 322 -17.63 -2.54 -10.70
CA GLU A 322 -18.45 -3.26 -11.67
C GLU A 322 -17.77 -3.20 -13.03
N LYS A 323 -17.52 -4.36 -13.63
CA LYS A 323 -16.85 -4.51 -14.92
C LYS A 323 -17.53 -5.62 -15.70
N ASP A 324 -17.87 -5.36 -16.95
CA ASP A 324 -18.54 -6.32 -17.83
C ASP A 324 -19.80 -6.97 -17.22
N GLY A 325 -20.56 -6.18 -16.43
CA GLY A 325 -21.77 -6.63 -15.72
C GLY A 325 -21.50 -7.55 -14.52
N LYS A 326 -20.24 -7.72 -14.12
CA LYS A 326 -19.84 -8.47 -12.91
C LYS A 326 -19.37 -7.51 -11.82
N LYS A 327 -19.77 -7.80 -10.58
CA LYS A 327 -19.29 -7.08 -9.40
C LYS A 327 -18.05 -7.75 -8.83
N TYR A 328 -16.99 -6.98 -8.62
CA TYR A 328 -15.73 -7.41 -8.02
C TYR A 328 -15.61 -6.76 -6.65
N ASN A 329 -15.75 -7.56 -5.60
CA ASN A 329 -15.73 -7.07 -4.22
C ASN A 329 -14.30 -7.05 -3.66
N PRO A 330 -13.97 -6.13 -2.75
CA PRO A 330 -12.64 -6.05 -2.14
C PRO A 330 -12.43 -7.16 -1.11
N PHE A 331 -11.33 -7.88 -1.26
CA PHE A 331 -10.86 -8.92 -0.36
C PHE A 331 -9.41 -8.69 0.03
N ARG A 332 -9.03 -9.33 1.12
CA ARG A 332 -7.63 -9.60 1.42
C ARG A 332 -7.40 -11.10 1.36
N ARG A 333 -6.23 -11.49 0.89
CA ARG A 333 -5.76 -12.86 0.94
C ARG A 333 -4.60 -12.96 1.91
N LEU A 334 -4.77 -13.74 2.97
CA LEU A 334 -3.65 -14.11 3.83
C LEU A 334 -2.95 -15.31 3.22
N VAL A 335 -1.68 -15.15 2.85
CA VAL A 335 -0.79 -16.21 2.38
C VAL A 335 0.21 -16.54 3.48
N ILE A 336 0.41 -17.83 3.76
CA ILE A 336 1.49 -18.33 4.62
C ILE A 336 2.33 -19.31 3.80
N MET A 337 3.54 -18.89 3.46
CA MET A 337 4.44 -19.62 2.55
C MET A 337 5.78 -19.95 3.20
N ASP A 338 6.47 -20.95 2.66
CA ASP A 338 7.85 -21.25 3.02
C ASP A 338 8.85 -20.34 2.29
N ASP A 339 10.10 -20.38 2.74
CA ASP A 339 11.23 -19.62 2.19
C ASP A 339 11.45 -19.88 0.70
N LYS A 340 11.30 -21.14 0.26
CA LYS A 340 11.43 -21.53 -1.15
C LYS A 340 10.36 -20.90 -2.03
N ARG A 341 9.10 -20.94 -1.60
CA ARG A 341 8.00 -20.29 -2.32
C ARG A 341 8.20 -18.79 -2.38
N PHE A 342 8.66 -18.17 -1.28
CA PHE A 342 8.91 -16.74 -1.23
C PHE A 342 10.06 -16.30 -2.16
N ASP A 343 11.19 -17.00 -2.15
CA ASP A 343 12.28 -16.70 -3.09
C ASP A 343 11.88 -16.92 -4.55
N ALA A 344 11.13 -17.99 -4.84
CA ALA A 344 10.57 -18.22 -6.18
C ALA A 344 9.59 -17.10 -6.60
N PHE A 345 8.77 -16.60 -5.68
CA PHE A 345 7.89 -15.46 -5.90
C PHE A 345 8.66 -14.18 -6.20
N LEU A 346 9.66 -13.82 -5.39
CA LEU A 346 10.47 -12.64 -5.64
C LEU A 346 11.27 -12.75 -6.95
N LYS A 347 11.66 -13.95 -7.38
CA LYS A 347 12.31 -14.17 -8.70
C LYS A 347 11.32 -14.01 -9.85
N LYS A 348 10.19 -14.70 -9.80
CA LYS A 348 9.25 -14.79 -10.94
C LYS A 348 8.29 -13.61 -11.04
N GLY A 349 7.94 -12.98 -9.92
CA GLY A 349 7.18 -11.73 -9.89
C GLY A 349 7.90 -10.61 -10.64
N SER A 350 9.23 -10.64 -10.67
CA SER A 350 10.07 -9.72 -11.44
C SER A 350 10.09 -10.00 -12.95
N GLU A 351 9.80 -11.23 -13.38
CA GLU A 351 9.87 -11.62 -14.79
C GLU A 351 8.55 -11.36 -15.54
N GLY A 352 7.41 -11.49 -14.86
CA GLY A 352 6.06 -11.39 -15.46
C GLY A 352 5.53 -9.97 -15.71
N VAL A 353 6.37 -8.96 -15.46
CA VAL A 353 5.98 -7.54 -15.39
C VAL A 353 6.58 -6.71 -16.52
N ILE A 354 7.46 -7.31 -17.32
CA ILE A 354 7.99 -6.73 -18.55
C ILE A 354 7.05 -7.15 -19.69
N VAL A 355 6.03 -6.33 -19.97
CA VAL A 355 5.25 -6.42 -21.22
C VAL A 355 5.39 -5.10 -21.95
#